data_AF-A0A182HZ74-F1
#
_entry.id   AF-A0A182HZ74-F1
#
_cell.length_a   1.000
_cell.length_b   1.000
_cell.length_c   1.000
_cell.angle_alpha   90.00
_cell.angle_beta   90.00
_cell.angle_gamma   90.00
#
_symmetry.space_group_name_H-M   'P 1'
#
loop_
_entity.id
_entity.type
_entity.pdbx_description
1 polymer ?
#
loop_
_entity_poly.entity_id
_entity_poly.type
_entity_poly.pdbx_seq_one_letter_code
_entity_poly.pdbx_strand_id
1 'polypeptide(L)'
;MCGRTCLTLEPKELESCCKYNKNGQNKPKQPRYRNEFNCGKKYVPSFNVAPTDVTPVLVSALHFDESADSADRLLVPMMWGMVPRWHKGDFRKHGLTTNNCRLEGLAFSKLYGPPLASGQRCVILCEGFYEWQTVKPLKPSERAAFYVHAPQAEKVKMEDKSTWQLETGGQLQLLRIAGLFDVWNDENGDKLYSYTVITFETEGQFASIHHRSPAILETDAQVADWLDFKRVPANRALNLLQPCQALKWYRVSNVVNNSRNKSDQCNKPLEQGKSGDGSGKSGVVPKSKMMQSWLIVKKRKHDEGEEQPLALEGTVKQELKTEPVDKKPKPDPDVP
;
A
#
# COMPACT_ATOMS: atom_id res chain seq x y z
N MET A 1 -8.93 -3.55 4.45
CA MET A 1 -8.60 -3.81 3.04
C MET A 1 -7.12 -3.61 2.96
N CYS A 2 -6.40 -4.51 2.29
CA CYS A 2 -4.95 -4.46 2.18
C CYS A 2 -4.50 -3.13 1.54
N GLY A 3 -3.95 -2.24 2.36
CA GLY A 3 -3.47 -0.90 1.96
C GLY A 3 -1.98 -0.68 2.29
N ARG A 4 -1.27 -1.75 2.68
CA ARG A 4 0.16 -1.71 2.90
C ARG A 4 0.81 -3.06 2.69
N THR A 5 1.95 -3.09 2.01
CA THR A 5 2.73 -4.32 1.78
C THR A 5 4.19 -4.15 2.19
N CYS A 6 4.89 -5.29 2.30
CA CYS A 6 6.32 -5.38 2.45
C CYS A 6 6.89 -6.07 1.21
N LEU A 7 7.82 -5.41 0.53
CA LEU A 7 8.56 -6.01 -0.58
C LEU A 7 9.95 -5.39 -0.60
N THR A 8 10.91 -6.11 -0.03
CA THR A 8 12.30 -5.70 0.16
C THR A 8 13.26 -6.40 -0.80
N LEU A 9 12.75 -7.28 -1.66
CA LEU A 9 13.55 -8.01 -2.63
C LEU A 9 13.98 -7.11 -3.79
N GLU A 10 15.25 -7.18 -4.15
CA GLU A 10 15.79 -6.55 -5.36
C GLU A 10 15.27 -7.26 -6.63
N PRO A 11 15.29 -6.61 -7.81
CA PRO A 11 14.81 -7.21 -9.05
C PRO A 11 15.37 -8.61 -9.33
N LYS A 12 16.67 -8.84 -9.12
CA LYS A 12 17.29 -10.17 -9.32
C LYS A 12 16.82 -11.23 -8.33
N GLU A 13 16.57 -10.83 -7.08
CA GLU A 13 16.03 -11.72 -6.07
C GLU A 13 14.57 -12.10 -6.41
N LEU A 14 13.79 -11.14 -6.92
CA LEU A 14 12.44 -11.37 -7.43
C LEU A 14 12.42 -12.34 -8.63
N GLU A 15 13.29 -12.14 -9.62
CA GLU A 15 13.41 -13.06 -10.77
C GLU A 15 13.69 -14.50 -10.28
N SER A 16 14.56 -14.65 -9.28
CA SER A 16 14.90 -15.95 -8.68
C SER A 16 13.72 -16.57 -7.91
N CYS A 17 13.01 -15.79 -7.08
CA CYS A 17 11.87 -16.25 -6.29
C CYS A 17 10.62 -16.54 -7.13
N CYS A 18 10.56 -16.03 -8.36
CA CYS A 18 9.40 -16.19 -9.25
C CYS A 18 9.63 -17.21 -10.37
N LYS A 19 10.57 -18.15 -10.19
CA LYS A 19 10.76 -19.27 -11.11
C LYS A 19 9.45 -20.03 -11.30
N TYR A 20 9.21 -20.48 -12.53
CA TYR A 20 8.01 -21.24 -12.87
C TYR A 20 8.32 -22.32 -13.90
N ASN A 21 7.57 -23.42 -13.80
CA ASN A 21 7.63 -24.49 -14.78
C ASN A 21 6.68 -24.19 -15.94
N LYS A 22 7.17 -24.35 -17.16
CA LYS A 22 6.35 -24.33 -18.36
C LYS A 22 6.03 -25.76 -18.76
N ASN A 23 4.77 -26.03 -19.13
CA ASN A 23 4.35 -27.36 -19.57
C ASN A 23 5.27 -27.87 -20.69
N GLY A 24 5.78 -29.09 -20.53
CA GLY A 24 6.69 -29.73 -21.49
C GLY A 24 8.15 -29.28 -21.43
N GLN A 25 8.56 -28.44 -20.46
CA GLN A 25 9.97 -28.07 -20.25
C GLN A 25 10.53 -28.67 -18.95
N ASN A 26 11.71 -29.27 -19.03
CA ASN A 26 12.39 -29.90 -17.89
C ASN A 26 13.11 -28.91 -16.96
N LYS A 27 13.32 -27.65 -17.39
CA LYS A 27 14.01 -26.63 -16.60
C LYS A 27 13.05 -25.47 -16.27
N PRO A 28 13.03 -24.99 -15.01
CA PRO A 28 12.22 -23.84 -14.64
C PRO A 28 12.72 -22.58 -15.38
N LYS A 29 11.77 -21.77 -15.85
CA LYS A 29 12.02 -20.44 -16.40
C LYS A 29 12.01 -19.39 -15.30
N GLN A 30 12.68 -18.27 -15.53
CA GLN A 30 12.59 -17.06 -14.72
C GLN A 30 11.88 -15.97 -15.50
N PRO A 31 10.96 -15.20 -14.89
CA PRO A 31 10.38 -14.04 -15.54
C PRO A 31 11.45 -12.97 -15.69
N ARG A 32 11.49 -12.29 -16.83
CA ARG A 32 12.41 -11.17 -17.06
C ARG A 32 11.86 -9.89 -16.46
N TYR A 33 12.69 -9.13 -15.74
CA TYR A 33 12.38 -7.80 -15.26
C TYR A 33 12.45 -6.74 -16.37
N ARG A 34 11.41 -5.92 -16.51
CA ARG A 34 11.35 -4.80 -17.47
C ARG A 34 10.97 -3.50 -16.77
N ASN A 35 11.80 -2.47 -16.89
CA ASN A 35 11.65 -1.19 -16.18
C ASN A 35 11.58 0.03 -17.11
N GLU A 36 10.96 -0.15 -18.28
CA GLU A 36 10.96 0.87 -19.34
C GLU A 36 9.82 1.89 -19.21
N PHE A 37 8.83 1.62 -18.37
CA PHE A 37 7.60 2.43 -18.25
C PHE A 37 7.45 3.00 -16.83
N ASN A 38 6.41 3.84 -16.61
CA ASN A 38 6.00 4.48 -15.36
C ASN A 38 6.31 5.99 -15.20
N CYS A 39 6.38 6.75 -16.29
CA CYS A 39 6.56 8.21 -16.24
C CYS A 39 7.70 8.64 -15.29
N GLY A 40 8.87 7.99 -15.41
CA GLY A 40 10.05 8.25 -14.60
C GLY A 40 10.05 7.67 -13.18
N LYS A 41 8.97 7.01 -12.73
CA LYS A 41 8.95 6.31 -11.44
C LYS A 41 9.72 5.00 -11.50
N LYS A 42 10.30 4.61 -10.36
CA LYS A 42 11.06 3.38 -10.21
C LYS A 42 10.59 2.62 -8.98
N TYR A 43 10.68 1.30 -9.06
CA TYR A 43 10.56 0.46 -7.89
C TYR A 43 11.71 0.74 -6.92
N VAL A 44 11.37 0.87 -5.63
CA VAL A 44 12.33 0.96 -4.53
C VAL A 44 11.92 -0.08 -3.48
N PRO A 45 12.77 -1.07 -3.17
CA PRO A 45 12.49 -2.05 -2.14
C PRO A 45 12.18 -1.39 -0.79
N SER A 46 11.18 -1.90 -0.09
CA SER A 46 10.68 -1.26 1.13
C SER A 46 9.92 -2.22 2.04
N PHE A 47 10.15 -2.06 3.34
CA PHE A 47 9.38 -2.76 4.36
C PHE A 47 7.94 -2.25 4.50
N ASN A 48 7.61 -1.11 3.88
CA ASN A 48 6.34 -0.40 4.11
C ASN A 48 5.82 0.29 2.85
N VAL A 49 5.55 -0.49 1.80
CA VAL A 49 5.03 -0.04 0.50
C VAL A 49 3.57 0.38 0.63
N ALA A 50 3.25 1.59 0.21
CA ALA A 50 1.91 2.18 0.25
C ALA A 50 1.35 2.42 -1.16
N PRO A 51 0.04 2.71 -1.30
CA PRO A 51 -0.51 3.25 -2.52
C PRO A 51 0.32 4.41 -3.09
N THR A 52 0.39 4.48 -4.41
CA THR A 52 1.24 5.36 -5.24
C THR A 52 2.73 4.98 -5.32
N ASP A 53 3.21 4.08 -4.46
CA ASP A 53 4.52 3.44 -4.67
C ASP A 53 4.45 2.51 -5.90
N VAL A 54 5.61 2.25 -6.51
CA VAL A 54 5.73 1.35 -7.66
C VAL A 54 6.25 0.00 -7.19
N THR A 55 5.60 -1.11 -7.57
CA THR A 55 6.04 -2.46 -7.26
C THR A 55 6.05 -3.35 -8.50
N PRO A 56 6.98 -4.31 -8.62
CA PRO A 56 6.97 -5.30 -9.68
C PRO A 56 5.79 -6.25 -9.52
N VAL A 57 5.01 -6.40 -10.60
CA VAL A 57 3.94 -7.40 -10.70
C VAL A 57 4.28 -8.39 -11.81
N LEU A 58 3.81 -9.64 -11.67
CA LEU A 58 3.87 -10.60 -12.77
C LEU A 58 2.72 -10.36 -13.74
N VAL A 59 3.03 -10.44 -15.03
CA VAL A 59 2.07 -10.33 -16.14
C VAL A 59 2.43 -11.32 -17.25
N SER A 60 1.46 -11.65 -18.11
CA SER A 60 1.76 -12.40 -19.33
C SER A 60 2.66 -11.58 -20.26
N ALA A 61 3.68 -12.22 -20.83
CA ALA A 61 4.59 -11.61 -21.78
C ALA A 61 3.88 -11.14 -23.06
N LEU A 62 2.75 -11.76 -23.41
CA LEU A 62 1.90 -11.40 -24.56
C LEU A 62 1.40 -9.94 -24.53
N HIS A 63 1.35 -9.29 -23.37
CA HIS A 63 0.99 -7.87 -23.32
C HIS A 63 2.07 -6.94 -23.90
N PHE A 64 3.27 -7.46 -24.14
CA PHE A 64 4.43 -6.68 -24.57
C PHE A 64 5.12 -7.25 -25.81
N ASP A 65 4.84 -8.49 -26.18
CA ASP A 65 5.39 -9.18 -27.34
C ASP A 65 4.36 -10.20 -27.83
N GLU A 66 3.73 -9.93 -28.98
CA GLU A 66 2.69 -10.80 -29.55
C GLU A 66 3.22 -12.16 -30.01
N SER A 67 4.54 -12.29 -30.20
CA SER A 67 5.19 -13.55 -30.55
C SER A 67 5.52 -14.41 -29.34
N ALA A 68 5.37 -13.88 -28.12
CA ALA A 68 5.63 -14.62 -26.89
C ALA A 68 4.60 -15.75 -26.69
N ASP A 69 4.99 -16.76 -25.93
CA ASP A 69 4.05 -17.79 -25.50
C ASP A 69 3.09 -17.26 -24.41
N SER A 70 1.83 -17.69 -24.40
CA SER A 70 0.85 -17.19 -23.42
C SER A 70 1.19 -17.52 -21.97
N ALA A 71 1.98 -18.58 -21.74
CA ALA A 71 2.47 -18.98 -20.43
C ALA A 71 3.75 -18.23 -20.02
N ASP A 72 4.42 -17.52 -20.93
CA ASP A 72 5.62 -16.75 -20.60
C ASP A 72 5.23 -15.51 -19.78
N ARG A 73 6.07 -15.19 -18.78
CA ARG A 73 5.81 -14.17 -17.76
C ARG A 73 6.89 -13.10 -17.74
N LEU A 74 6.49 -11.88 -17.39
CA LEU A 74 7.39 -10.75 -17.15
C LEU A 74 7.16 -10.19 -15.73
N LEU A 75 8.22 -9.63 -15.15
CA LEU A 75 8.13 -8.76 -13.98
C LEU A 75 8.14 -7.31 -14.46
N VAL A 76 7.04 -6.60 -14.24
CA VAL A 76 6.88 -5.22 -14.69
C VAL A 76 6.53 -4.36 -13.49
N PRO A 77 7.35 -3.37 -13.12
CA PRO A 77 7.01 -2.37 -12.12
C PRO A 77 5.76 -1.61 -12.55
N MET A 78 4.80 -1.47 -11.66
CA MET A 78 3.56 -0.73 -11.87
C MET A 78 3.21 0.05 -10.62
N MET A 79 2.54 1.19 -10.77
CA MET A 79 2.08 1.98 -9.63
C MET A 79 0.89 1.31 -8.93
N TRP A 80 0.92 1.23 -7.61
CA TRP A 80 -0.24 0.80 -6.84
C TRP A 80 -1.30 1.91 -6.77
N GLY A 81 -2.47 1.67 -7.34
CA GLY A 81 -3.57 2.63 -7.42
C GLY A 81 -3.86 2.89 -8.89
N MET A 82 -4.86 2.20 -9.42
CA MET A 82 -5.13 2.20 -10.84
C MET A 82 -5.62 3.56 -11.33
N VAL A 83 -4.94 4.14 -12.31
CA VAL A 83 -5.31 5.40 -12.95
C VAL A 83 -6.31 5.09 -14.06
N PRO A 84 -7.50 5.71 -14.08
CA PRO A 84 -8.45 5.50 -15.16
C PRO A 84 -7.84 5.93 -16.50
N ARG A 85 -7.86 5.04 -17.51
CA ARG A 85 -7.28 5.35 -18.83
C ARG A 85 -7.87 6.57 -19.55
N TRP A 86 -9.08 6.96 -19.17
CA TRP A 86 -9.78 8.14 -19.71
C TRP A 86 -9.47 9.44 -18.95
N HIS A 87 -8.78 9.36 -17.80
CA HIS A 87 -8.41 10.54 -17.02
C HIS A 87 -7.48 11.45 -17.82
N LYS A 88 -7.59 12.77 -17.60
CA LYS A 88 -6.79 13.79 -18.28
C LYS A 88 -6.01 14.62 -17.27
N GLY A 89 -4.86 15.14 -17.68
CA GLY A 89 -3.97 15.92 -16.83
C GLY A 89 -3.23 15.07 -15.80
N ASP A 90 -3.02 15.61 -14.61
CA ASP A 90 -2.21 14.96 -13.58
C ASP A 90 -2.84 13.66 -13.06
N PHE A 91 -2.17 12.52 -13.30
CA PHE A 91 -2.61 11.19 -12.84
C PHE A 91 -2.84 11.13 -11.33
N ARG A 92 -2.22 12.00 -10.52
CA ARG A 92 -2.40 12.04 -9.06
C ARG A 92 -3.75 12.63 -8.63
N LYS A 93 -4.49 13.23 -9.55
CA LYS A 93 -5.68 14.06 -9.28
C LYS A 93 -6.98 13.46 -9.82
N HIS A 94 -7.04 12.16 -10.14
CA HIS A 94 -8.26 11.52 -10.63
C HIS A 94 -9.36 11.35 -9.57
N GLY A 95 -9.06 11.56 -8.27
CA GLY A 95 -10.06 11.63 -7.19
C GLY A 95 -10.76 10.32 -6.81
N LEU A 96 -10.34 9.18 -7.36
CA LEU A 96 -10.92 7.86 -7.08
C LEU A 96 -10.05 7.07 -6.11
N THR A 97 -10.65 6.18 -5.34
CA THR A 97 -9.95 5.21 -4.49
C THR A 97 -9.80 3.87 -5.23
N THR A 98 -8.66 3.67 -5.88
CA THR A 98 -8.45 2.56 -6.84
C THR A 98 -7.36 1.57 -6.43
N ASN A 99 -6.90 1.65 -5.18
CA ASN A 99 -5.87 0.76 -4.62
C ASN A 99 -6.37 -0.69 -4.51
N ASN A 100 -7.67 -0.86 -4.28
CA ASN A 100 -8.35 -2.13 -4.24
C ASN A 100 -9.60 -2.07 -5.11
N CYS A 101 -9.98 -3.21 -5.69
CA CYS A 101 -11.27 -3.42 -6.32
C CYS A 101 -11.97 -4.59 -5.62
N ARG A 102 -13.29 -4.45 -5.45
CA ARG A 102 -14.13 -5.54 -4.94
C ARG A 102 -14.37 -6.52 -6.08
N LEU A 103 -14.28 -7.82 -5.81
CA LEU A 103 -14.60 -8.88 -6.76
C LEU A 103 -16.07 -8.78 -7.20
N GLU A 104 -16.95 -8.45 -6.25
CA GLU A 104 -18.36 -8.24 -6.45
C GLU A 104 -18.59 -7.08 -7.43
N GLY A 105 -19.25 -7.36 -8.56
CA GLY A 105 -19.53 -6.37 -9.60
C GLY A 105 -18.32 -5.94 -10.43
N LEU A 106 -17.14 -6.56 -10.25
CA LEU A 106 -15.91 -6.16 -10.93
C LEU A 106 -16.07 -6.16 -12.46
N ALA A 107 -16.71 -7.18 -13.02
CA ALA A 107 -16.90 -7.34 -14.46
C ALA A 107 -17.78 -6.25 -15.08
N PHE A 108 -18.67 -5.63 -14.30
CA PHE A 108 -19.59 -4.59 -14.76
C PHE A 108 -19.09 -3.16 -14.46
N SER A 109 -17.94 -3.04 -13.79
CA SER A 109 -17.33 -1.75 -13.49
C SER A 109 -16.88 -1.04 -14.75
N LYS A 110 -17.22 0.25 -14.90
CA LYS A 110 -16.68 1.11 -15.97
C LYS A 110 -15.16 1.24 -15.93
N LEU A 111 -14.56 1.09 -14.74
CA LEU A 111 -13.12 1.21 -14.53
C LEU A 111 -12.40 -0.13 -14.66
N TYR A 112 -12.97 -1.22 -14.11
CA TYR A 112 -12.29 -2.53 -14.01
C TYR A 112 -12.73 -3.55 -15.06
N GLY A 113 -13.94 -3.41 -15.62
CA GLY A 113 -14.48 -4.31 -16.64
C GLY A 113 -13.65 -4.32 -17.93
N PRO A 114 -13.34 -3.16 -18.53
CA PRO A 114 -12.51 -3.09 -19.74
C PRO A 114 -11.13 -3.75 -19.59
N PRO A 115 -10.32 -3.46 -18.55
CA PRO A 115 -9.03 -4.14 -18.39
C PRO A 115 -9.18 -5.64 -18.13
N LEU A 116 -10.19 -6.07 -17.37
CA LEU A 116 -10.48 -7.50 -17.21
C LEU A 116 -10.78 -8.18 -18.56
N ALA A 117 -11.63 -7.57 -19.39
CA ALA A 117 -12.01 -8.12 -20.69
C ALA A 117 -10.82 -8.19 -21.67
N SER A 118 -9.93 -7.20 -21.61
CA SER A 118 -8.67 -7.18 -22.37
C SER A 118 -7.59 -8.12 -21.82
N GLY A 119 -7.89 -8.87 -20.76
CA GLY A 119 -6.95 -9.80 -20.15
C GLY A 119 -5.84 -9.14 -19.35
N GLN A 120 -5.96 -7.85 -18.99
CA GLN A 120 -4.98 -7.08 -18.23
C GLN A 120 -4.95 -7.52 -16.75
N ARG A 121 -4.64 -8.80 -16.53
CA ARG A 121 -4.55 -9.47 -15.24
C ARG A 121 -3.09 -9.51 -14.82
N CYS A 122 -2.83 -9.20 -13.56
CA CYS A 122 -1.50 -9.24 -12.98
C CYS A 122 -1.50 -10.01 -11.65
N VAL A 123 -0.32 -10.41 -11.21
CA VAL A 123 -0.09 -10.94 -9.87
C VAL A 123 0.84 -9.99 -9.12
N ILE A 124 0.29 -9.34 -8.10
CA ILE A 124 1.06 -8.52 -7.17
C ILE A 124 1.88 -9.44 -6.28
N LEU A 125 3.16 -9.12 -6.15
CA LEU A 125 4.10 -9.85 -5.30
C LEU A 125 4.40 -9.06 -4.04
N CYS A 126 4.38 -9.73 -2.89
CA CYS A 126 4.90 -9.18 -1.65
C CYS A 126 5.39 -10.28 -0.73
N GLU A 127 6.29 -9.94 0.18
CA GLU A 127 6.72 -10.82 1.27
C GLU A 127 5.55 -10.99 2.27
N GLY A 128 4.80 -9.91 2.47
CA GLY A 128 3.61 -9.88 3.31
C GLY A 128 2.84 -8.58 3.11
N PHE A 129 1.67 -8.51 3.72
CA PHE A 129 0.88 -7.29 3.82
C PHE A 129 0.54 -6.95 5.27
N TYR A 130 0.26 -5.69 5.53
CA TYR A 130 -0.20 -5.25 6.83
C TYR A 130 -1.71 -5.05 6.82
N GLU A 131 -2.35 -5.48 7.89
CA GLU A 131 -3.77 -5.22 8.12
C GLU A 131 -3.99 -4.81 9.57
N TRP A 132 -4.92 -3.89 9.76
CA TRP A 132 -5.28 -3.38 11.07
C TRP A 132 -6.58 -4.03 11.52
N GLN A 133 -6.69 -4.35 12.82
CA GLN A 133 -7.93 -4.88 13.36
C GLN A 133 -9.04 -3.82 13.29
N THR A 134 -10.01 -4.01 12.39
CA THR A 134 -11.12 -3.08 12.17
C THR A 134 -12.46 -3.59 12.66
N VAL A 135 -12.55 -4.85 13.11
CA VAL A 135 -13.80 -5.43 13.61
C VAL A 135 -14.28 -4.82 14.93
N LYS A 136 -13.38 -4.13 15.66
CA LYS A 136 -13.71 -3.36 16.85
C LYS A 136 -13.77 -1.87 16.50
N PRO A 137 -14.70 -1.09 17.09
CA PRO A 137 -14.83 0.35 16.83
C PRO A 137 -13.74 1.15 17.58
N LEU A 138 -12.48 0.92 17.21
CA LEU A 138 -11.30 1.58 17.78
C LEU A 138 -10.84 2.74 16.88
N LYS A 139 -10.25 3.77 17.50
CA LYS A 139 -9.59 4.85 16.75
C LYS A 139 -8.44 4.27 15.92
N PRO A 140 -8.13 4.82 14.73
CA PRO A 140 -7.06 4.28 13.88
C PRO A 140 -5.70 4.08 14.58
N SER A 141 -5.33 4.98 15.49
CA SER A 141 -4.09 4.90 16.27
C SER A 141 -4.04 3.76 17.29
N GLU A 142 -5.20 3.25 17.70
CA GLU A 142 -5.36 2.21 18.72
C GLU A 142 -5.53 0.82 18.11
N ARG A 143 -5.75 0.73 16.79
CA ARG A 143 -5.93 -0.55 16.11
C ARG A 143 -4.63 -1.34 16.11
N ALA A 144 -4.72 -2.58 16.55
CA ALA A 144 -3.64 -3.55 16.43
C ALA A 144 -3.27 -3.76 14.95
N ALA A 145 -2.01 -3.55 14.60
CA ALA A 145 -1.44 -3.90 13.31
C ALA A 145 -0.92 -5.35 13.29
N PHE A 146 -1.18 -6.06 12.20
CA PHE A 146 -0.70 -7.42 11.96
C PHE A 146 0.11 -7.45 10.68
N TYR A 147 1.19 -8.22 10.67
CA TYR A 147 1.88 -8.60 9.45
C TYR A 147 1.38 -9.97 9.02
N VAL A 148 0.89 -10.06 7.79
CA VAL A 148 0.18 -11.22 7.22
C VAL A 148 1.00 -11.74 6.03
N HIS A 149 1.29 -13.03 6.01
CA HIS A 149 2.17 -13.64 5.01
C HIS A 149 1.76 -15.07 4.67
N ALA A 150 2.32 -15.60 3.58
CA ALA A 150 2.17 -17.01 3.23
C ALA A 150 2.93 -17.90 4.24
N PRO A 151 2.49 -19.15 4.48
CA PRO A 151 3.28 -20.12 5.22
C PRO A 151 4.70 -20.23 4.66
N GLN A 152 5.66 -20.34 5.57
CA GLN A 152 7.07 -20.51 5.23
C GLN A 152 7.56 -21.87 5.73
N ALA A 153 8.65 -22.36 5.13
CA ALA A 153 9.39 -23.47 5.71
C ALA A 153 9.90 -23.08 7.12
N GLU A 154 10.04 -24.06 8.01
CA GLU A 154 10.32 -23.83 9.45
C GLU A 154 11.52 -22.92 9.73
N LYS A 155 12.55 -22.96 8.89
CA LYS A 155 13.78 -22.17 9.04
C LYS A 155 13.68 -20.75 8.49
N VAL A 156 12.64 -20.43 7.72
CA VAL A 156 12.47 -19.13 7.04
C VAL A 156 11.64 -18.21 7.93
N LYS A 157 12.25 -17.10 8.35
CA LYS A 157 11.63 -16.10 9.23
C LYS A 157 11.37 -14.81 8.46
N MET A 158 10.14 -14.30 8.50
CA MET A 158 9.75 -13.14 7.70
C MET A 158 10.43 -11.83 8.14
N GLU A 159 10.85 -11.76 9.39
CA GLU A 159 11.51 -10.62 10.00
C GLU A 159 13.04 -10.64 9.83
N ASP A 160 13.60 -11.70 9.25
CA ASP A 160 15.05 -11.90 9.11
C ASP A 160 15.40 -12.42 7.71
N LYS A 161 15.80 -11.51 6.82
CA LYS A 161 16.19 -11.80 5.44
C LYS A 161 17.36 -12.79 5.34
N SER A 162 18.22 -12.88 6.35
CA SER A 162 19.38 -13.80 6.33
C SER A 162 18.93 -15.27 6.27
N THR A 163 17.71 -15.56 6.70
CA THR A 163 17.15 -16.92 6.69
C THR A 163 16.60 -17.36 5.33
N TRP A 164 16.45 -16.45 4.36
CA TRP A 164 15.72 -16.71 3.11
C TRP A 164 16.55 -17.45 2.05
N GLN A 165 17.87 -17.50 2.23
CA GLN A 165 18.80 -18.19 1.33
C GLN A 165 18.59 -17.81 -0.15
N LEU A 166 18.53 -16.50 -0.41
CA LEU A 166 18.21 -15.95 -1.73
C LEU A 166 19.23 -16.37 -2.81
N GLU A 167 20.48 -16.60 -2.43
CA GLU A 167 21.58 -17.01 -3.31
C GLU A 167 21.44 -18.44 -3.85
N THR A 168 20.79 -19.35 -3.12
CA THR A 168 20.62 -20.76 -3.52
C THR A 168 19.27 -21.04 -4.21
N GLY A 169 18.56 -19.98 -4.59
CA GLY A 169 17.28 -20.08 -5.30
C GLY A 169 16.06 -19.66 -4.50
N GLY A 170 16.24 -19.18 -3.26
CA GLY A 170 15.20 -18.59 -2.43
C GLY A 170 14.23 -19.62 -1.85
N GLN A 171 14.21 -19.77 -0.51
CA GLN A 171 13.20 -20.57 0.19
C GLN A 171 11.97 -19.76 0.60
N LEU A 172 11.96 -18.46 0.26
CA LEU A 172 10.88 -17.55 0.62
C LEU A 172 9.66 -17.76 -0.29
N GLN A 173 8.55 -18.12 0.32
CA GLN A 173 7.26 -18.14 -0.35
C GLN A 173 6.65 -16.74 -0.36
N LEU A 174 6.68 -16.06 -1.50
CA LEU A 174 5.99 -14.78 -1.66
C LEU A 174 4.47 -14.97 -1.66
N LEU A 175 3.76 -13.97 -1.13
CA LEU A 175 2.35 -13.79 -1.43
C LEU A 175 2.19 -13.37 -2.89
N ARG A 176 1.19 -13.98 -3.53
CA ARG A 176 0.83 -13.79 -4.93
C ARG A 176 -0.63 -13.37 -4.94
N ILE A 177 -0.89 -12.09 -5.15
CA ILE A 177 -2.22 -11.51 -5.04
C ILE A 177 -2.75 -11.18 -6.43
N ALA A 178 -3.95 -11.65 -6.76
CA ALA A 178 -4.62 -11.35 -8.02
C ALA A 178 -4.97 -9.86 -8.10
N GLY A 179 -4.62 -9.25 -9.23
CA GLY A 179 -4.93 -7.87 -9.54
C GLY A 179 -5.29 -7.66 -11.00
N LEU A 180 -5.73 -6.45 -11.27
CA LEU A 180 -5.89 -5.92 -12.62
C LEU A 180 -4.94 -4.76 -12.80
N PHE A 181 -4.48 -4.55 -14.03
CA PHE A 181 -3.73 -3.36 -14.39
C PHE A 181 -4.41 -2.60 -15.52
N ASP A 182 -4.13 -1.31 -15.60
CA ASP A 182 -4.46 -0.50 -16.77
C ASP A 182 -3.30 0.42 -17.15
N VAL A 183 -3.35 0.91 -18.38
CA VAL A 183 -2.35 1.81 -18.97
C VAL A 183 -2.98 3.16 -19.20
N TRP A 184 -2.43 4.16 -18.53
CA TRP A 184 -2.73 5.57 -18.77
C TRP A 184 -1.58 6.20 -19.55
N ASN A 185 -1.88 7.14 -20.45
CA ASN A 185 -0.86 7.89 -21.19
C ASN A 185 -0.95 9.35 -20.77
N ASP A 186 0.20 9.97 -20.54
CA ASP A 186 0.26 11.41 -20.32
C ASP A 186 0.09 12.19 -21.64
N GLU A 187 0.14 13.53 -21.54
CA GLU A 187 -0.01 14.43 -22.69
C GLU A 187 1.15 14.32 -23.70
N ASN A 188 2.31 13.77 -23.28
CA ASN A 188 3.47 13.53 -24.12
C ASN A 188 3.48 12.11 -24.74
N GLY A 189 2.51 11.26 -24.38
CA GLY A 189 2.43 9.86 -24.81
C GLY A 189 3.23 8.88 -23.95
N ASP A 190 3.78 9.32 -22.80
CA ASP A 190 4.46 8.44 -21.86
C ASP A 190 3.46 7.53 -21.14
N LYS A 191 3.80 6.24 -21.06
CA LYS A 191 2.95 5.21 -20.45
C LYS A 191 3.16 5.10 -18.95
N LEU A 192 2.05 5.12 -18.23
CA LEU A 192 1.95 4.77 -16.83
C LEU A 192 1.16 3.48 -16.67
N TYR A 193 1.84 2.44 -16.21
CA TYR A 193 1.18 1.21 -15.81
C TYR A 193 0.80 1.32 -14.34
N SER A 194 -0.45 0.97 -14.03
CA SER A 194 -0.96 1.03 -12.66
C SER A 194 -1.87 -0.15 -12.39
N TYR A 195 -1.89 -0.62 -11.15
CA TYR A 195 -2.64 -1.81 -10.76
C TYR A 195 -3.59 -1.56 -9.59
N THR A 196 -4.56 -2.46 -9.46
CA THR A 196 -5.47 -2.57 -8.33
C THR A 196 -5.46 -3.99 -7.77
N VAL A 197 -5.62 -4.12 -6.44
CA VAL A 197 -5.71 -5.42 -5.75
C VAL A 197 -7.15 -5.89 -5.70
N ILE A 198 -7.43 -7.10 -6.18
CA ILE A 198 -8.76 -7.70 -6.03
C ILE A 198 -8.95 -8.14 -4.59
N THR A 199 -10.12 -7.85 -4.03
CA THR A 199 -10.53 -8.23 -2.68
C THR A 199 -11.92 -8.85 -2.71
N PHE A 200 -12.22 -9.75 -1.77
CA PHE A 200 -13.56 -10.31 -1.56
C PHE A 200 -13.85 -10.47 -0.05
N GLU A 201 -15.11 -10.76 0.30
CA GLU A 201 -15.50 -11.07 1.67
C GLU A 201 -14.85 -12.37 2.15
N THR A 202 -14.37 -12.35 3.39
CA THR A 202 -13.63 -13.47 3.94
C THR A 202 -14.27 -13.93 5.23
N GLU A 203 -14.29 -15.25 5.43
CA GLU A 203 -14.72 -15.89 6.67
C GLU A 203 -13.52 -16.49 7.42
N GLY A 204 -13.78 -17.15 8.54
CA GLY A 204 -12.78 -17.88 9.31
C GLY A 204 -11.87 -17.01 10.17
N GLN A 205 -10.66 -17.49 10.44
CA GLN A 205 -9.77 -16.87 11.43
C GLN A 205 -9.35 -15.44 11.05
N PHE A 206 -9.13 -15.17 9.75
CA PHE A 206 -8.74 -13.85 9.28
C PHE A 206 -9.85 -12.80 9.43
N ALA A 207 -11.12 -13.23 9.44
CA ALA A 207 -12.26 -12.33 9.63
C ALA A 207 -12.24 -11.63 11.00
N SER A 208 -11.52 -12.17 11.99
CA SER A 208 -11.30 -11.53 13.29
C SER A 208 -10.39 -10.28 13.23
N ILE A 209 -9.67 -10.09 12.12
CA ILE A 209 -8.84 -8.91 11.84
C ILE A 209 -9.62 -7.96 10.94
N HIS A 210 -10.07 -8.45 9.78
CA HIS A 210 -10.78 -7.65 8.78
C HIS A 210 -11.78 -8.50 7.97
N HIS A 211 -12.95 -7.92 7.65
CA HIS A 211 -14.04 -8.55 6.88
C HIS A 211 -13.75 -8.74 5.37
N ARG A 212 -12.53 -8.44 4.92
CA ARG A 212 -12.11 -8.48 3.50
C ARG A 212 -10.69 -8.98 3.43
N SER A 213 -10.42 -9.86 2.48
CA SER A 213 -9.08 -10.39 2.21
C SER A 213 -8.68 -10.08 0.76
N PRO A 214 -7.40 -9.87 0.46
CA PRO A 214 -6.91 -9.91 -0.91
C PRO A 214 -7.15 -11.29 -1.54
N ALA A 215 -7.39 -11.32 -2.85
CA ALA A 215 -7.52 -12.55 -3.62
C ALA A 215 -6.15 -13.20 -3.83
N ILE A 216 -5.76 -14.11 -2.93
CA ILE A 216 -4.45 -14.77 -2.97
C ILE A 216 -4.49 -16.00 -3.87
N LEU A 217 -3.45 -16.15 -4.71
CA LEU A 217 -3.18 -17.30 -5.56
C LEU A 217 -2.15 -18.20 -4.85
N GLU A 218 -2.58 -19.36 -4.37
CA GLU A 218 -1.80 -20.24 -3.48
C GLU A 218 -0.88 -21.21 -4.24
N THR A 219 -1.18 -21.47 -5.51
CA THR A 219 -0.45 -22.46 -6.33
C THR A 219 0.05 -21.86 -7.63
N ASP A 220 1.10 -22.45 -8.20
CA ASP A 220 1.62 -22.04 -9.51
C ASP A 220 0.61 -22.27 -10.64
N ALA A 221 -0.28 -23.26 -10.48
CA ALA A 221 -1.39 -23.50 -11.39
C ALA A 221 -2.40 -22.34 -11.36
N GLN A 222 -2.78 -21.85 -10.18
CA GLN A 222 -3.64 -20.67 -10.05
C GLN A 222 -2.98 -19.42 -10.64
N VAL A 223 -1.68 -19.22 -10.44
CA VAL A 223 -0.94 -18.12 -11.09
C VAL A 223 -0.95 -18.27 -12.61
N ALA A 224 -0.70 -19.47 -13.13
CA ALA A 224 -0.69 -19.73 -14.56
C ALA A 224 -2.07 -19.48 -15.19
N ASP A 225 -3.14 -20.00 -14.59
CA ASP A 225 -4.52 -19.78 -15.05
C ASP A 225 -4.91 -18.30 -14.96
N TRP A 226 -4.49 -17.61 -13.90
CA TRP A 226 -4.75 -16.19 -13.76
C TRP A 226 -4.02 -15.36 -14.81
N LEU A 227 -2.77 -15.64 -15.16
CA LEU A 227 -2.01 -14.84 -16.12
C LEU A 227 -2.32 -15.17 -17.59
N ASP A 228 -2.68 -16.42 -17.90
CA ASP A 228 -2.90 -16.88 -19.27
C ASP A 228 -4.30 -16.48 -19.78
N PHE A 229 -4.46 -15.21 -20.15
CA PHE A 229 -5.73 -14.64 -20.60
C PHE A 229 -6.20 -15.13 -21.98
N LYS A 230 -5.33 -15.78 -22.75
CA LYS A 230 -5.71 -16.44 -24.02
C LYS A 230 -6.38 -17.79 -23.77
N ARG A 231 -5.87 -18.58 -22.83
CA ARG A 231 -6.44 -19.89 -22.47
C ARG A 231 -7.59 -19.77 -21.48
N VAL A 232 -7.52 -18.84 -20.52
CA VAL A 232 -8.49 -18.70 -19.44
C VAL A 232 -9.28 -17.39 -19.60
N PRO A 233 -10.56 -17.47 -20.02
CA PRO A 233 -11.41 -16.30 -20.19
C PRO A 233 -11.73 -15.65 -18.85
N ALA A 234 -12.08 -14.35 -18.89
CA ALA A 234 -12.27 -13.51 -17.71
C ALA A 234 -13.24 -14.11 -16.67
N ASN A 235 -14.41 -14.59 -17.10
CA ASN A 235 -15.41 -15.19 -16.22
C ASN A 235 -14.86 -16.42 -15.47
N ARG A 236 -14.14 -17.30 -16.16
CA ARG A 236 -13.50 -18.46 -15.56
C ARG A 236 -12.40 -18.04 -14.59
N ALA A 237 -11.57 -17.07 -14.97
CA ALA A 237 -10.51 -16.55 -14.11
C ALA A 237 -11.06 -16.00 -12.79
N LEU A 238 -12.15 -15.22 -12.83
CA LEU A 238 -12.80 -14.70 -11.62
C LEU A 238 -13.37 -15.82 -10.73
N ASN A 239 -14.01 -16.83 -11.33
CA ASN A 239 -14.61 -17.94 -10.58
C ASN A 239 -13.57 -18.83 -9.87
N LEU A 240 -12.31 -18.81 -10.33
CA LEU A 240 -11.21 -19.55 -9.69
C LEU A 240 -10.67 -18.84 -8.44
N LEU A 241 -11.01 -17.57 -8.22
CA LEU A 241 -10.59 -16.84 -7.02
C LEU A 241 -11.41 -17.32 -5.82
N GLN A 242 -10.73 -17.76 -4.78
CA GLN A 242 -11.32 -18.32 -3.56
C GLN A 242 -10.61 -17.75 -2.33
N PRO A 243 -11.28 -17.69 -1.15
CA PRO A 243 -10.62 -17.33 0.10
C PRO A 243 -9.43 -18.23 0.42
N CYS A 244 -8.28 -17.60 0.65
CA CYS A 244 -7.06 -18.31 1.05
C CYS A 244 -7.22 -18.90 2.45
N GLN A 245 -6.78 -20.14 2.60
CA GLN A 245 -6.98 -20.91 3.83
C GLN A 245 -5.74 -20.93 4.73
N ALA A 246 -4.55 -20.71 4.16
CA ALA A 246 -3.29 -20.99 4.83
C ALA A 246 -2.55 -19.76 5.37
N LEU A 247 -3.16 -18.57 5.40
CA LEU A 247 -2.48 -17.36 5.88
C LEU A 247 -1.91 -17.51 7.31
N LYS A 248 -0.71 -16.97 7.50
CA LYS A 248 -0.08 -16.78 8.82
C LYS A 248 0.02 -15.30 9.13
N TRP A 249 -0.04 -14.93 10.40
CA TRP A 249 0.14 -13.55 10.83
C TRP A 249 0.65 -13.46 12.26
N TYR A 250 1.30 -12.33 12.56
CA TYR A 250 1.73 -11.97 13.91
C TYR A 250 1.56 -10.46 14.14
N ARG A 251 1.48 -10.06 15.41
CA ARG A 251 1.37 -8.65 15.80
C ARG A 251 2.67 -7.92 15.49
N VAL A 252 2.56 -6.70 14.99
CA VAL A 252 3.69 -5.78 14.80
C VAL A 252 3.46 -4.46 15.51
N SER A 253 4.52 -3.67 15.62
CA SER A 253 4.47 -2.32 16.17
C SER A 253 3.65 -1.37 15.30
N ASN A 254 3.00 -0.38 15.93
CA ASN A 254 2.26 0.69 15.24
C ASN A 254 3.18 1.66 14.49
N VAL A 255 4.49 1.46 14.56
CA VAL A 255 5.51 2.14 13.75
C VAL A 255 5.18 2.08 12.25
N VAL A 256 4.56 0.99 11.77
CA VAL A 256 4.11 0.83 10.38
C VAL A 256 2.99 1.79 9.96
N ASN A 257 2.25 2.38 10.90
CA ASN A 257 1.12 3.27 10.61
C ASN A 257 1.55 4.47 9.73
N ASN A 258 2.75 5.01 9.99
CA ASN A 258 3.32 6.06 9.16
C ASN A 258 4.03 5.45 7.95
N SER A 259 3.44 5.62 6.75
CA SER A 259 3.99 5.10 5.49
C SER A 259 5.36 5.65 5.12
N ARG A 260 5.81 6.73 5.75
CA ARG A 260 7.16 7.27 5.56
C ARG A 260 8.22 6.44 6.28
N ASN A 261 7.84 5.64 7.26
CA ASN A 261 8.79 4.73 7.88
C ASN A 261 8.96 3.48 7.02
N LYS A 262 10.16 3.29 6.47
CA LYS A 262 10.49 2.19 5.55
C LYS A 262 11.47 1.17 6.14
N SER A 263 11.69 1.17 7.46
CA SER A 263 12.70 0.31 8.11
C SER A 263 12.20 -1.10 8.44
N ASP A 264 13.15 -1.98 8.72
CA ASP A 264 12.95 -3.37 9.18
C ASP A 264 12.12 -3.48 10.47
N GLN A 265 11.95 -2.40 11.23
CA GLN A 265 11.11 -2.39 12.42
C GLN A 265 9.62 -2.56 12.09
N CYS A 266 9.22 -2.35 10.83
CA CYS A 266 7.82 -2.46 10.42
C CYS A 266 7.29 -3.89 10.50
N ASN A 267 8.11 -4.89 10.16
CA ASN A 267 7.69 -6.30 10.11
C ASN A 267 8.21 -7.13 11.29
N LYS A 268 8.85 -6.53 12.30
CA LYS A 268 9.30 -7.27 13.49
C LYS A 268 8.12 -7.69 14.36
N PRO A 269 8.07 -8.97 14.79
CA PRO A 269 7.08 -9.43 15.74
C PRO A 269 7.15 -8.60 17.01
N LEU A 270 5.98 -8.17 17.48
CA LEU A 270 5.85 -7.57 18.80
C LEU A 270 5.91 -8.72 19.80
N GLU A 271 6.93 -8.71 20.67
CA GLU A 271 7.06 -9.72 21.72
C GLU A 271 5.74 -9.81 22.50
N GLN A 272 5.15 -11.01 22.56
CA GLN A 272 4.06 -11.24 23.48
C GLN A 272 4.65 -11.09 24.88
N GLY A 273 4.41 -9.96 25.53
CA GLY A 273 4.71 -9.82 26.94
C GLY A 273 4.08 -11.02 27.65
N LYS A 274 4.89 -11.79 28.39
CA LYS A 274 4.34 -12.74 29.36
C LYS A 274 3.25 -11.99 30.11
N SER A 275 2.04 -12.54 30.12
CA SER A 275 0.95 -12.07 30.97
C SER A 275 1.42 -12.17 32.41
N GLY A 276 2.06 -11.10 32.89
CA GLY A 276 2.44 -10.93 34.27
C GLY A 276 1.19 -10.47 35.02
N ASP A 277 0.52 -11.43 35.64
CA ASP A 277 -0.23 -11.14 36.86
C ASP A 277 0.74 -10.47 37.84
N GLY A 278 0.44 -9.24 38.25
CA GLY A 278 1.35 -8.51 39.12
C GLY A 278 1.09 -7.01 39.12
N SER A 279 0.21 -6.58 40.01
CA SER A 279 0.25 -5.27 40.63
C SER A 279 1.69 -4.86 40.95
N GLY A 280 2.24 -3.92 40.20
CA GLY A 280 3.59 -3.40 40.41
C GLY A 280 3.73 -2.05 39.75
N LYS A 281 3.42 -0.97 40.49
CA LYS A 281 3.82 0.39 40.12
C LYS A 281 5.33 0.41 39.93
N SER A 282 5.78 0.63 38.70
CA SER A 282 7.12 1.13 38.42
C SER A 282 7.04 2.06 37.23
N GLY A 283 7.20 3.35 37.51
CA GLY A 283 7.17 4.40 36.52
C GLY A 283 8.35 4.27 35.56
N VAL A 284 8.04 4.21 34.27
CA VAL A 284 9.01 4.45 33.20
C VAL A 284 8.66 5.79 32.57
N VAL A 285 9.51 6.77 32.84
CA VAL A 285 9.46 8.12 32.27
C VAL A 285 9.87 8.06 30.79
N PRO A 286 9.08 8.58 29.84
CA PRO A 286 9.51 8.69 28.45
C PRO A 286 10.53 9.83 28.31
N LYS A 287 11.77 9.52 27.92
CA LYS A 287 12.75 10.52 27.49
C LYS A 287 12.37 11.06 26.11
N SER A 288 11.70 12.21 26.07
CA SER A 288 11.57 13.04 24.88
C SER A 288 11.87 14.49 25.25
N LYS A 289 12.94 15.06 24.67
CA LYS A 289 13.42 16.44 24.89
C LYS A 289 12.45 17.53 24.38
N MET A 290 11.29 17.17 23.81
CA MET A 290 10.37 18.12 23.19
C MET A 290 9.28 18.66 24.15
N MET A 291 9.17 18.10 25.36
CA MET A 291 8.15 18.46 26.37
C MET A 291 8.67 19.40 27.47
N GLN A 292 9.90 19.92 27.39
CA GLN A 292 10.41 20.87 28.39
C GLN A 292 10.19 22.35 28.01
N SER A 293 9.99 22.69 26.74
CA SER A 293 9.82 24.08 26.32
C SER A 293 8.41 24.63 26.57
N TRP A 294 7.38 23.78 26.66
CA TRP A 294 5.99 24.22 26.89
C TRP A 294 5.65 24.43 28.37
N LEU A 295 6.34 23.73 29.28
CA LEU A 295 6.10 23.81 30.73
C LEU A 295 6.81 25.01 31.40
N ILE A 296 7.81 25.59 30.75
CA ILE A 296 8.50 26.80 31.25
C ILE A 296 7.66 28.07 30.99
N VAL A 297 6.84 28.09 29.95
CA VAL A 297 6.01 29.26 29.58
C VAL A 297 4.75 29.39 30.45
N LYS A 298 4.22 28.28 30.98
CA LYS A 298 3.04 28.32 31.88
C LYS A 298 3.35 28.62 33.34
N LYS A 299 4.61 28.53 33.77
CA LYS A 299 5.00 28.77 35.17
C LYS A 299 5.41 30.23 35.48
N ARG A 300 5.46 31.11 34.48
CA ARG A 300 5.72 32.55 34.66
C ARG A 300 4.46 33.43 34.70
N LYS A 301 3.26 32.84 34.71
CA LYS A 301 1.99 33.58 34.62
C LYS A 301 1.07 33.43 35.84
N HIS A 302 1.57 32.92 36.96
CA HIS A 302 0.74 32.68 38.16
C HIS A 302 1.34 33.19 39.48
N ASP A 303 2.49 33.88 39.46
CA ASP A 303 2.97 34.63 40.63
C ASP A 303 3.22 36.06 40.16
N GLU A 304 2.31 36.96 40.54
CA GLU A 304 2.46 38.39 40.84
C GLU A 304 1.10 39.08 40.59
N GLY A 305 0.26 39.02 41.62
CA GLY A 305 -0.90 39.88 41.79
C GLY A 305 -0.54 41.01 42.76
N GLU A 306 -0.78 42.23 42.28
CA GLU A 306 -1.22 43.43 43.02
C GLU A 306 -0.30 44.09 44.06
N GLU A 307 0.25 45.26 43.68
CA GLU A 307 0.20 46.49 44.50
C GLU A 307 0.11 47.72 43.56
N GLN A 308 -0.84 48.62 43.84
CA GLN A 308 -1.08 49.90 43.14
C GLN A 308 -0.39 51.08 43.88
N PRO A 309 -0.61 52.36 43.50
CA PRO A 309 -0.19 53.07 42.29
C PRO A 309 0.68 54.30 42.65
N LEU A 310 1.34 54.97 41.69
CA LEU A 310 1.67 56.41 41.78
C LEU A 310 2.07 56.99 40.42
N ALA A 311 1.68 58.24 40.20
CA ALA A 311 1.64 58.97 38.95
C ALA A 311 2.95 59.70 38.58
N LEU A 312 3.20 59.92 37.28
CA LEU A 312 3.41 61.22 36.60
C LEU A 312 4.23 61.11 35.30
N GLU A 313 3.70 61.78 34.27
CA GLU A 313 4.35 62.54 33.18
C GLU A 313 5.04 61.88 31.96
N GLY A 314 4.56 62.33 30.78
CA GLY A 314 5.31 62.59 29.54
C GLY A 314 5.64 61.37 28.65
N THR A 315 5.53 61.35 27.32
CA THR A 315 5.30 62.38 26.31
C THR A 315 4.97 61.68 24.97
N VAL A 316 4.01 62.26 24.23
CA VAL A 316 3.67 62.24 22.79
C VAL A 316 4.56 61.47 21.78
N LYS A 317 3.90 60.72 20.87
CA LYS A 317 4.02 60.71 19.38
C LYS A 317 2.93 59.76 18.79
N GLN A 318 1.82 60.25 18.20
CA GLN A 318 1.61 60.55 16.76
C GLN A 318 2.09 59.40 15.84
N GLU A 319 1.30 58.72 14.99
CA GLU A 319 0.31 59.22 14.03
C GLU A 319 -0.65 58.12 13.48
N LEU A 320 -1.87 58.57 13.20
CA LEU A 320 -2.75 58.32 12.03
C LEU A 320 -3.31 56.93 11.67
N LYS A 321 -4.64 56.83 11.90
CA LYS A 321 -5.61 55.98 11.20
C LYS A 321 -6.18 56.73 10.00
N THR A 322 -6.44 56.02 8.90
CA THR A 322 -7.51 56.35 7.94
C THR A 322 -8.11 55.04 7.39
N GLU A 323 -9.41 54.84 7.63
CA GLU A 323 -10.30 54.17 6.66
C GLU A 323 -10.69 55.20 5.58
N PRO A 324 -11.22 54.77 4.42
CA PRO A 324 -12.68 54.73 4.35
C PRO A 324 -13.28 53.58 3.53
N VAL A 325 -14.55 53.34 3.88
CA VAL A 325 -15.61 52.62 3.19
C VAL A 325 -15.94 53.26 1.83
N ASP A 326 -16.30 52.47 0.81
CA ASP A 326 -17.41 52.84 -0.09
C ASP A 326 -18.05 51.65 -0.84
N LYS A 327 -19.38 51.75 -1.00
CA LYS A 327 -20.30 50.75 -1.55
C LYS A 327 -20.57 51.00 -3.06
N LYS A 328 -20.51 49.92 -3.86
CA LYS A 328 -21.37 49.47 -5.01
C LYS A 328 -21.87 50.49 -6.06
N PRO A 329 -21.93 50.13 -7.38
CA PRO A 329 -23.03 49.28 -7.88
C PRO A 329 -22.72 48.29 -9.03
N LYS A 330 -23.63 47.31 -9.24
CA LYS A 330 -23.79 46.46 -10.45
C LYS A 330 -24.48 47.26 -11.57
N PRO A 331 -24.24 46.95 -12.85
CA PRO A 331 -25.19 46.15 -13.68
C PRO A 331 -24.42 45.28 -14.73
N ASP A 332 -24.95 44.41 -15.60
CA ASP A 332 -26.28 43.87 -15.95
C ASP A 332 -26.08 42.49 -16.65
N PRO A 333 -27.14 41.70 -16.92
CA PRO A 333 -27.10 40.33 -17.43
C PRO A 333 -27.09 40.24 -18.96
N ASP A 334 -26.93 38.99 -19.42
CA ASP A 334 -27.04 38.43 -20.77
C ASP A 334 -27.87 39.19 -21.83
N VAL A 335 -27.43 39.05 -23.09
CA VAL A 335 -28.15 38.54 -24.29
C VAL A 335 -27.38 38.99 -25.56
N PRO A 336 -27.39 38.26 -26.70
CA PRO A 336 -28.01 36.97 -27.02
C PRO A 336 -27.04 35.80 -27.23
#